data_AF-A0A3N5GBD2-F1
#
_entry.id   AF-A0A3N5GBD2-F1
#
_cell.length_a   1.000
_cell.length_b   1.000
_cell.length_c   1.000
_cell.angle_alpha   90.00
_cell.angle_beta   90.00
_cell.angle_gamma   90.00
#
_symmetry.space_group_name_H-M   'P 1'
#
loop_
_entity.id
_entity.type
_entity.pdbx_description
1 polymer ?
#
loop_
_entity_poly.entity_id
_entity_poly.type
_entity_poly.pdbx_seq_one_letter_code
_entity_poly.pdbx_strand_id
1 'polypeptide(L)'
;MSSHTTPEQEARETIDASLRAAGWAVQSLKEANLDASRGVAIRELHMKGGFADYVLYVDRKAVGVVEAKPAGTTLTGVEPQTAKYATGMLAHLPRVCDPLPFLYQSTGVETRFTNTLDPDPRSRLVFHFHTPDELAAELDGRPQADGRPSSLRSRLQELPPLHEQGLWDVQRRAVLNLEVSLQKNRPRSLIQMATGSG
;
A
#
# COMPACT_ATOMS: atom_id res chain seq x y z
N MET A 1 -26.24 -30.89 2.26
CA MET A 1 -26.63 -29.66 1.55
C MET A 1 -25.35 -29.04 1.03
N SER A 2 -25.11 -29.11 -0.28
CA SER A 2 -23.90 -28.53 -0.87
C SER A 2 -24.03 -27.02 -0.81
N SER A 3 -23.27 -26.37 0.07
CA SER A 3 -23.15 -24.91 0.06
C SER A 3 -22.37 -24.54 -1.20
N HIS A 4 -23.05 -24.00 -2.21
CA HIS A 4 -22.38 -23.39 -3.35
C HIS A 4 -21.69 -22.12 -2.86
N THR A 5 -20.38 -22.20 -2.64
CA THR A 5 -19.51 -21.04 -2.41
C THR A 5 -19.50 -20.19 -3.69
N THR A 6 -19.74 -18.89 -3.57
CA THR A 6 -19.68 -18.00 -4.73
C THR A 6 -18.22 -17.74 -5.12
N PRO A 7 -17.91 -17.42 -6.39
CA PRO A 7 -16.54 -17.08 -6.79
C PRO A 7 -15.91 -15.94 -5.99
N GLU A 8 -16.74 -15.02 -5.49
CA GLU A 8 -16.31 -13.93 -4.61
C GLU A 8 -15.98 -14.42 -3.19
N GLN A 9 -16.70 -15.42 -2.68
CA GLN A 9 -16.37 -16.07 -1.41
C GLN A 9 -15.07 -16.87 -1.51
N GLU A 10 -14.83 -17.60 -2.61
CA GLU A 10 -13.56 -18.31 -2.85
C GLU A 10 -12.38 -17.33 -2.93
N ALA A 11 -12.57 -16.19 -3.61
CA ALA A 11 -11.58 -15.12 -3.65
C ALA A 11 -11.27 -14.59 -2.23
N ARG A 12 -12.30 -14.36 -1.40
CA ARG A 12 -12.13 -13.93 -0.01
C ARG A 12 -11.37 -14.94 0.84
N GLU A 13 -11.61 -16.25 0.70
CA GLU A 13 -10.84 -17.28 1.41
C GLU A 13 -9.34 -17.21 1.07
N THR A 14 -9.02 -16.99 -0.20
CA THR A 14 -7.63 -16.84 -0.67
C THR A 14 -7.00 -15.53 -0.19
N ILE A 15 -7.76 -14.44 -0.19
CA ILE A 15 -7.33 -13.13 0.34
C ILE A 15 -7.08 -13.23 1.85
N ASP A 16 -7.99 -13.86 2.59
CA ASP A 16 -7.86 -14.15 4.02
C ASP A 16 -6.54 -14.89 4.32
N ALA A 17 -6.25 -15.95 3.57
CA ALA A 17 -5.01 -16.71 3.69
C ALA A 17 -3.77 -15.84 3.38
N SER A 18 -3.84 -15.03 2.33
CA SER A 18 -2.74 -14.15 1.90
C SER A 18 -2.47 -13.03 2.91
N LEU A 19 -3.51 -12.43 3.49
CA LEU A 19 -3.40 -11.44 4.56
C LEU A 19 -2.79 -12.07 5.82
N ARG A 20 -3.26 -13.26 6.23
CA ARG A 20 -2.66 -13.98 7.37
C ARG A 20 -1.18 -14.31 7.14
N ALA A 21 -0.82 -14.75 5.92
CA ALA A 21 0.56 -15.02 5.55
C ALA A 21 1.44 -13.75 5.60
N ALA A 22 0.86 -12.57 5.32
CA ALA A 22 1.51 -11.27 5.49
C ALA A 22 1.48 -10.75 6.94
N GLY A 23 1.05 -11.55 7.92
CA GLY A 23 1.08 -11.20 9.34
C GLY A 23 -0.14 -10.44 9.86
N TRP A 24 -1.23 -10.36 9.09
CA TRP A 24 -2.46 -9.70 9.52
C TRP A 24 -3.33 -10.62 10.39
N ALA A 25 -3.85 -10.09 11.49
CA ALA A 25 -4.93 -10.73 12.22
C ALA A 25 -6.26 -10.44 11.51
N VAL A 26 -6.73 -11.39 10.70
CA VAL A 26 -8.00 -11.28 9.95
C VAL A 26 -9.18 -11.63 10.85
N GLN A 27 -10.11 -10.70 11.02
CA GLN A 27 -11.23 -10.81 11.97
C GLN A 27 -12.55 -10.34 11.34
N SER A 28 -13.68 -10.91 11.78
CA SER A 28 -15.00 -10.39 11.43
C SER A 28 -15.33 -9.11 12.21
N LEU A 29 -16.27 -8.31 11.71
CA LEU A 29 -16.72 -7.11 12.42
C LEU A 29 -17.26 -7.42 13.84
N LYS A 30 -17.86 -8.61 14.03
CA LYS A 30 -18.44 -9.03 15.32
C LYS A 30 -17.37 -9.38 16.35
N GLU A 31 -16.20 -9.81 15.90
CA GLU A 31 -15.07 -10.25 16.73
C GLU A 31 -13.96 -9.21 16.78
N ALA A 32 -14.21 -8.02 16.23
CA ALA A 32 -13.22 -6.98 16.03
C ALA A 32 -12.55 -6.57 17.35
N ASN A 33 -11.27 -6.91 17.45
CA ASN A 33 -10.36 -6.54 18.50
C ASN A 33 -9.09 -5.94 17.87
N LEU A 34 -8.99 -4.61 17.92
CA LEU A 34 -7.84 -3.86 17.38
C LEU A 34 -6.56 -4.04 18.22
N ASP A 35 -6.67 -4.58 19.44
CA ASP A 35 -5.52 -4.89 20.30
C ASP A 35 -4.96 -6.31 20.07
N ALA A 36 -5.58 -7.11 19.21
CA ALA A 36 -5.18 -8.50 18.97
C ALA A 36 -3.76 -8.63 18.36
N SER A 37 -3.32 -7.63 17.61
CA SER A 37 -2.00 -7.56 16.99
C SER A 37 -1.70 -6.13 16.54
N ARG A 38 -0.46 -5.88 16.10
CA ARG A 38 -0.09 -4.61 15.44
C ARG A 38 -0.97 -4.35 14.21
N GLY A 39 -1.20 -5.37 13.40
CA GLY A 39 -1.95 -5.30 12.15
C GLY A 39 -3.21 -6.14 12.16
N VAL A 40 -4.37 -5.50 12.08
CA VAL A 40 -5.70 -6.14 12.09
C VAL A 40 -6.42 -5.84 10.78
N ALA A 41 -6.95 -6.87 10.12
CA ALA A 41 -7.78 -6.74 8.93
C ALA A 41 -9.23 -7.11 9.30
N ILE A 42 -10.13 -6.14 9.28
CA ILE A 42 -11.55 -6.36 9.60
C ILE A 42 -12.34 -6.54 8.30
N ARG A 43 -13.00 -7.69 8.14
CA ARG A 43 -13.83 -8.03 6.98
C ARG A 43 -15.30 -7.57 7.10
N GLU A 44 -15.99 -7.56 5.95
CA GLU A 44 -17.46 -7.44 5.79
C GLU A 44 -18.08 -6.07 6.10
N LEU A 45 -17.36 -5.00 5.79
CA LEU A 45 -17.88 -3.64 5.96
C LEU A 45 -18.71 -3.24 4.74
N HIS A 46 -19.95 -3.73 4.68
CA HIS A 46 -20.92 -3.25 3.71
C HIS A 46 -21.29 -1.80 4.04
N MET A 47 -20.60 -0.84 3.44
CA MET A 47 -20.84 0.60 3.66
C MET A 47 -21.89 1.11 2.65
N LYS A 48 -22.80 2.00 3.09
CA LYS A 48 -23.86 2.58 2.24
C LYS A 48 -23.34 3.53 1.13
N GLY A 49 -22.03 3.62 0.89
CA GLY A 49 -21.42 4.60 -0.02
C GLY A 49 -20.10 4.16 -0.70
N GLY A 50 -19.74 2.87 -0.64
CA GLY A 50 -18.53 2.35 -1.28
C GLY A 50 -18.18 0.93 -0.78
N PHE A 51 -17.46 0.17 -1.61
CA PHE A 51 -17.13 -1.24 -1.36
C PHE A 51 -15.71 -1.35 -0.78
N ALA A 52 -15.59 -1.63 0.51
CA ALA A 52 -14.35 -2.14 1.07
C ALA A 52 -14.69 -3.46 1.78
N ASP A 53 -14.23 -4.57 1.20
CA ASP A 53 -14.38 -5.90 1.80
C ASP A 53 -13.59 -6.03 3.09
N TYR A 54 -12.44 -5.34 3.15
CA TYR A 54 -11.58 -5.28 4.33
C TYR A 54 -11.16 -3.84 4.61
N VAL A 55 -11.09 -3.48 5.90
CA VAL A 55 -10.33 -2.32 6.37
C VAL A 55 -9.12 -2.80 7.15
N LEU A 56 -7.97 -2.24 6.81
CA LEU A 56 -6.68 -2.54 7.39
C LEU A 56 -6.37 -1.52 8.50
N TYR A 57 -6.03 -2.03 9.68
CA TYR A 57 -5.62 -1.24 10.83
C TYR A 57 -4.18 -1.56 11.21
N VAL A 58 -3.39 -0.52 11.43
CA VAL A 58 -2.04 -0.63 12.00
C VAL A 58 -1.99 0.27 13.21
N ASP A 59 -1.50 -0.25 14.34
CA ASP A 59 -1.41 0.48 15.61
C ASP A 59 -2.77 1.10 16.00
N ARG A 60 -3.85 0.33 15.77
CA ARG A 60 -5.28 0.67 15.98
C ARG A 60 -5.81 1.84 15.15
N LYS A 61 -5.08 2.29 14.13
CA LYS A 61 -5.54 3.32 13.20
C LYS A 61 -5.83 2.70 11.85
N ALA A 62 -6.95 3.07 11.22
CA ALA A 62 -7.21 2.67 9.85
C ALA A 62 -6.13 3.25 8.92
N VAL A 63 -5.55 2.40 8.08
CA VAL A 63 -4.47 2.75 7.14
C VAL A 63 -4.78 2.45 5.69
N GLY A 64 -5.77 1.60 5.42
CA GLY A 64 -6.05 1.17 4.06
C GLY A 64 -7.24 0.24 3.96
N VAL A 65 -7.52 -0.18 2.74
CA VAL A 65 -8.62 -1.09 2.42
C VAL A 65 -8.23 -2.12 1.38
N VAL A 66 -8.94 -3.24 1.39
CA VAL A 66 -8.89 -4.25 0.33
C VAL A 66 -10.29 -4.41 -0.25
N GLU A 67 -10.40 -4.27 -1.55
CA GLU A 67 -11.60 -4.60 -2.33
C GLU A 67 -11.39 -5.96 -3.00
N ALA A 68 -12.23 -6.92 -2.67
CA ALA A 68 -12.23 -8.24 -3.26
C ALA A 68 -13.06 -8.22 -4.56
N LYS A 69 -12.57 -8.92 -5.58
CA LYS A 69 -13.26 -9.10 -6.87
C LYS A 69 -13.32 -10.59 -7.21
N PRO A 70 -14.30 -11.03 -8.00
CA PRO A 70 -14.32 -12.40 -8.53
C PRO A 70 -13.07 -12.69 -9.37
N ALA A 71 -12.58 -13.93 -9.31
CA ALA A 71 -11.52 -14.41 -10.19
C ALA A 71 -11.86 -14.15 -11.68
N GLY A 72 -10.85 -13.78 -12.47
CA GLY A 72 -11.03 -13.41 -13.89
C GLY A 72 -11.51 -11.98 -14.14
N THR A 73 -11.75 -11.18 -13.08
CA THR A 73 -12.06 -9.75 -13.23
C THR A 73 -10.78 -8.96 -13.52
N THR A 74 -10.80 -8.16 -14.59
CA THR A 74 -9.73 -7.21 -14.89
C THR A 74 -9.63 -6.14 -13.82
N LEU A 75 -8.48 -6.06 -13.14
CA LEU A 75 -8.22 -5.09 -12.07
C LEU A 75 -7.69 -3.73 -12.59
N THR A 76 -7.37 -3.60 -13.89
CA THR A 76 -6.88 -2.35 -14.49
C THR A 76 -8.04 -1.46 -14.97
N GLY A 77 -7.93 -0.14 -14.80
CA GLY A 77 -8.98 0.83 -15.19
C GLY A 77 -10.08 1.02 -14.14
N VAL A 78 -10.07 0.19 -13.09
CA VAL A 78 -10.87 0.37 -11.89
C VAL A 78 -9.95 1.06 -10.87
N GLU A 79 -9.71 2.36 -11.00
CA GLU A 79 -9.16 3.08 -9.84
C GLU A 79 -10.26 3.21 -8.80
N PRO A 80 -10.00 3.00 -7.50
CA PRO A 80 -10.99 3.20 -6.46
C PRO A 80 -11.48 4.65 -6.55
N GLN A 81 -12.64 4.85 -7.19
CA GLN A 81 -13.29 6.14 -7.27
C GLN A 81 -13.59 6.56 -5.84
N THR A 82 -12.80 7.52 -5.35
CA THR A 82 -12.94 8.23 -4.08
C THR A 82 -13.68 7.40 -3.05
N ALA A 83 -12.97 6.50 -2.38
CA ALA A 83 -13.52 5.74 -1.29
C ALA A 83 -13.95 6.71 -0.17
N LYS A 84 -15.24 7.10 -0.20
CA LYS A 84 -15.89 7.81 0.90
C LYS A 84 -16.02 6.78 2.02
N TYR A 85 -15.00 6.73 2.87
CA TYR A 85 -14.93 5.72 3.92
C TYR A 85 -15.99 5.97 5.00
N ALA A 86 -16.72 4.89 5.28
CA ALA A 86 -17.59 4.63 6.42
C ALA A 86 -18.84 5.51 6.59
N THR A 87 -20.00 4.88 6.36
CA THR A 87 -21.24 5.21 7.08
C THR A 87 -21.30 4.34 8.34
N GLY A 88 -21.38 4.96 9.53
CA GLY A 88 -21.63 4.26 10.81
C GLY A 88 -20.40 4.06 11.72
N MET A 89 -20.32 2.90 12.38
CA MET A 89 -19.46 2.59 13.55
C MET A 89 -17.97 2.91 13.39
N LEU A 90 -17.44 2.86 12.16
CA LEU A 90 -16.03 3.14 11.88
C LEU A 90 -15.70 4.62 11.65
N ALA A 91 -16.71 5.49 11.47
CA ALA A 91 -16.49 6.92 11.29
C ALA A 91 -15.81 7.56 12.52
N HIS A 92 -15.99 6.95 13.69
CA HIS A 92 -15.42 7.39 14.96
C HIS A 92 -14.05 6.77 15.26
N LEU A 93 -13.59 5.80 14.47
CA LEU A 93 -12.30 5.18 14.71
C LEU A 93 -11.15 6.06 14.19
N PRO A 94 -10.01 6.09 14.90
CA PRO A 94 -8.82 6.78 14.44
C PRO A 94 -8.37 6.29 13.06
N ARG A 95 -7.96 7.24 12.22
CA ARG A 95 -7.38 6.99 10.89
C ARG A 95 -6.10 7.79 10.73
N VAL A 96 -5.19 7.30 9.89
CA VAL A 96 -3.90 7.97 9.66
C VAL A 96 -4.04 9.21 8.77
N CYS A 97 -4.93 9.15 7.79
CA CYS A 97 -5.38 10.31 7.01
C CYS A 97 -6.73 10.03 6.35
N ASP A 98 -7.32 11.05 5.75
CA ASP A 98 -8.58 10.98 5.01
C ASP A 98 -8.41 11.65 3.64
N PRO A 99 -8.55 10.92 2.52
CA PRO A 99 -8.84 9.48 2.42
C PRO A 99 -7.69 8.58 2.91
N LEU A 100 -7.99 7.31 3.20
CA LEU A 100 -6.97 6.31 3.58
C LEU A 100 -5.96 6.09 2.43
N PRO A 101 -4.66 5.94 2.76
CA PRO A 101 -3.60 5.98 1.76
C PRO A 101 -3.38 4.67 0.98
N PHE A 102 -3.61 3.52 1.62
CA PHE A 102 -3.25 2.22 1.07
C PHE A 102 -4.46 1.51 0.48
N LEU A 103 -4.50 1.38 -0.84
CA LEU A 103 -5.64 0.81 -1.55
C LEU A 103 -5.21 -0.49 -2.22
N TYR A 104 -5.90 -1.58 -1.91
CA TYR A 104 -5.71 -2.87 -2.56
C TYR A 104 -6.95 -3.31 -3.32
N GLN A 105 -6.72 -3.96 -4.45
CA GLN A 105 -7.75 -4.68 -5.19
C GLN A 105 -7.22 -6.07 -5.46
N SER A 106 -8.00 -7.10 -5.12
CA SER A 106 -7.54 -8.47 -5.26
C SER A 106 -8.64 -9.40 -5.75
N THR A 107 -8.26 -10.34 -6.62
CA THR A 107 -9.10 -11.46 -7.03
C THR A 107 -8.79 -12.74 -6.24
N GLY A 108 -7.89 -12.68 -5.25
CA GLY A 108 -7.26 -13.85 -4.63
C GLY A 108 -6.11 -14.44 -5.46
N VAL A 109 -6.12 -14.26 -6.78
CA VAL A 109 -5.03 -14.69 -7.69
C VAL A 109 -4.05 -13.55 -7.96
N GLU A 110 -4.57 -12.36 -8.22
CA GLU A 110 -3.78 -11.16 -8.46
C GLU A 110 -4.14 -10.09 -7.44
N THR A 111 -3.14 -9.34 -6.98
CA THR A 111 -3.34 -8.20 -6.10
C THR A 111 -2.67 -6.97 -6.68
N ARG A 112 -3.43 -5.90 -6.81
CA ARG A 112 -2.94 -4.57 -7.16
C ARG A 112 -2.96 -3.68 -5.94
N PHE A 113 -2.00 -2.75 -5.89
CA PHE A 113 -1.83 -1.80 -4.82
C PHE A 113 -1.62 -0.39 -5.37
N THR A 114 -2.25 0.58 -4.73
CA THR A 114 -2.02 2.01 -4.94
C THR A 114 -1.72 2.68 -3.60
N ASN A 115 -0.63 3.44 -3.55
CA ASN A 115 -0.33 4.33 -2.42
C ASN A 115 -0.70 5.76 -2.83
N THR A 116 -1.73 6.34 -2.22
CA THR A 116 -2.15 7.72 -2.52
C THR A 116 -1.27 8.79 -1.85
N LEU A 117 -0.24 8.38 -1.09
CA LEU A 117 0.83 9.26 -0.58
C LEU A 117 1.95 9.46 -1.61
N ASP A 118 1.96 8.69 -2.70
CA ASP A 118 2.92 8.89 -3.78
C ASP A 118 2.58 10.19 -4.55
N PRO A 119 3.58 10.92 -5.10
CA PRO A 119 3.32 12.14 -5.89
C PRO A 119 2.47 11.91 -7.15
N ASP A 120 2.60 10.71 -7.72
CA ASP A 120 1.87 10.23 -8.89
C ASP A 120 1.34 8.82 -8.57
N PRO A 121 0.24 8.71 -7.78
CA PRO A 121 -0.31 7.43 -7.35
C PRO A 121 -0.68 6.57 -8.56
N ARG A 122 -0.13 5.36 -8.61
CA ARG A 122 -0.41 4.41 -9.69
C ARG A 122 -0.65 3.01 -9.14
N SER A 123 -1.69 2.37 -9.68
CA SER A 123 -1.98 0.97 -9.40
C SER A 123 -0.90 0.07 -9.98
N ARG A 124 -0.29 -0.76 -9.13
CA ARG A 124 0.79 -1.70 -9.50
C ARG A 124 0.51 -3.09 -8.94
N LEU A 125 0.98 -4.13 -9.64
CA LEU A 125 0.94 -5.48 -9.12
C LEU A 125 1.88 -5.61 -7.90
N VAL A 126 1.42 -6.34 -6.90
CA VAL A 126 2.24 -6.78 -5.76
C VAL A 126 2.12 -8.29 -5.64
N PHE A 127 3.23 -8.94 -5.30
CA PHE A 127 3.28 -10.40 -5.15
C PHE A 127 2.62 -10.86 -3.85
N HIS A 128 2.67 -10.03 -2.82
CA HIS A 128 2.05 -10.26 -1.52
C HIS A 128 1.45 -8.95 -1.01
N PHE A 129 0.49 -9.06 -0.10
CA PHE A 129 0.10 -7.91 0.71
C PHE A 129 1.33 -7.41 1.49
N HIS A 130 1.44 -6.09 1.66
CA HIS A 130 2.47 -5.57 2.56
C HIS A 130 2.12 -6.00 3.99
N THR A 131 3.16 -6.24 4.78
CA THR A 131 3.03 -6.54 6.21
C THR A 131 2.59 -5.29 6.98
N PRO A 132 2.04 -5.44 8.20
CA PRO A 132 1.72 -4.31 9.07
C PRO A 132 2.94 -3.41 9.34
N ASP A 133 4.13 -4.00 9.52
CA ASP A 133 5.37 -3.27 9.78
C ASP A 133 5.84 -2.45 8.58
N GLU A 134 5.72 -3.00 7.36
CA GLU A 134 6.04 -2.26 6.13
C GLU A 134 5.12 -1.04 5.94
N LEU A 135 3.82 -1.21 6.19
CA LEU A 135 2.88 -0.09 6.10
C LEU A 135 3.09 0.94 7.20
N ALA A 136 3.46 0.51 8.42
CA ALA A 136 3.84 1.42 9.49
C ALA A 136 5.09 2.26 9.12
N ALA A 137 6.13 1.61 8.61
CA ALA A 137 7.36 2.28 8.19
C ALA A 137 7.13 3.30 7.08
N GLU A 138 6.17 3.04 6.17
CA GLU A 138 5.77 4.00 5.15
C GLU A 138 5.03 5.22 5.74
N LEU A 139 4.27 5.02 6.83
CA LEU A 139 3.55 6.08 7.55
C LEU A 139 4.44 6.90 8.49
N ASP A 140 5.59 6.38 8.89
CA ASP A 140 6.61 7.11 9.67
C ASP A 140 7.41 8.13 8.83
N GLY A 141 7.06 8.30 7.55
CA GLY A 141 7.61 9.34 6.69
C GLY A 141 7.44 10.75 7.26
N ARG A 142 8.38 11.64 6.95
CA ARG A 142 8.30 13.06 7.36
C ARG A 142 6.99 13.68 6.88
N PRO A 143 6.30 14.52 7.68
CA PRO A 143 5.11 15.22 7.22
C PRO A 143 5.37 16.06 5.97
N GLN A 144 4.46 16.00 5.01
CA GLN A 144 4.40 16.85 3.82
C GLN A 144 3.66 18.15 4.16
N ALA A 145 3.61 19.10 3.20
CA ALA A 145 3.00 20.41 3.40
C ALA A 145 1.49 20.35 3.76
N ASP A 146 0.80 19.29 3.32
CA ASP A 146 -0.61 19.03 3.64
C ASP A 146 -0.81 18.27 4.98
N GLY A 147 0.28 18.03 5.72
CA GLY A 147 0.29 17.31 6.99
C GLY A 147 0.27 15.79 6.86
N ARG A 148 0.20 15.23 5.64
CA ARG A 148 0.24 13.77 5.42
C ARG A 148 1.68 13.24 5.46
N PRO A 149 1.91 11.97 5.85
CA PRO A 149 3.24 11.38 5.77
C PRO A 149 3.80 11.38 4.34
N SER A 150 5.11 11.54 4.19
CA SER A 150 5.79 11.37 2.90
C SER A 150 6.02 9.90 2.58
N SER A 151 5.57 9.48 1.40
CA SER A 151 5.94 8.17 0.87
C SER A 151 7.43 8.09 0.54
N LEU A 152 7.96 6.89 0.34
CA LEU A 152 9.28 6.73 -0.28
C LEU A 152 9.37 7.47 -1.63
N ARG A 153 8.31 7.43 -2.44
CA ARG A 153 8.28 8.09 -3.76
C ARG A 153 8.36 9.61 -3.65
N SER A 154 7.69 10.21 -2.67
CA SER A 154 7.82 11.65 -2.39
C SER A 154 9.24 11.99 -1.96
N ARG A 155 9.82 11.21 -1.04
CA ARG A 155 11.19 11.45 -0.54
C ARG A 155 12.26 11.33 -1.63
N LEU A 156 12.05 10.48 -2.63
CA LEU A 156 12.95 10.38 -3.79
C LEU A 156 12.89 11.61 -4.71
N GLN A 157 11.87 12.49 -4.62
CA GLN A 157 11.86 13.77 -5.34
C GLN A 157 12.84 14.79 -4.73
N GLU A 158 13.03 14.71 -3.41
CA GLU A 158 13.79 15.68 -2.62
C GLU A 158 14.96 15.00 -1.90
N LEU A 159 15.89 14.46 -2.71
CA LEU A 159 17.11 13.83 -2.18
C LEU A 159 18.03 14.90 -1.56
N PRO A 160 18.73 14.55 -0.46
CA PRO A 160 19.71 15.46 0.13
C PRO A 160 20.83 15.76 -0.88
N PRO A 161 21.48 16.94 -0.80
CA PRO A 161 22.56 17.28 -1.70
C PRO A 161 23.71 16.26 -1.58
N LEU A 162 24.24 15.86 -2.73
CA LEU A 162 25.40 14.97 -2.79
C LEU A 162 26.62 15.63 -2.13
N HIS A 163 27.21 14.96 -1.15
CA HIS A 163 28.51 15.34 -0.61
C HIS A 163 29.61 14.99 -1.61
N GLU A 164 30.06 15.98 -2.38
CA GLU A 164 30.99 15.75 -3.49
C GLU A 164 32.47 15.59 -3.07
N GLN A 165 32.80 15.83 -1.80
CA GLN A 165 34.17 15.81 -1.31
C GLN A 165 34.79 14.41 -1.46
N GLY A 166 35.87 14.31 -2.25
CA GLY A 166 36.56 13.05 -2.50
C GLY A 166 36.00 12.21 -3.65
N LEU A 167 34.93 12.65 -4.31
CA LEU A 167 34.39 11.97 -5.50
C LEU A 167 35.13 12.41 -6.76
N TRP A 168 35.48 11.45 -7.60
CA TRP A 168 35.88 11.70 -8.98
C TRP A 168 34.67 12.10 -9.84
N ASP A 169 34.91 12.83 -10.93
CA ASP A 169 33.86 13.28 -11.84
C ASP A 169 32.97 12.14 -12.35
N VAL A 170 33.55 10.95 -12.56
CA VAL A 170 32.81 9.76 -13.01
C VAL A 170 31.86 9.21 -11.94
N GLN A 171 32.28 9.20 -10.67
CA GLN A 171 31.45 8.79 -9.53
C GLN A 171 30.33 9.80 -9.29
N ARG A 172 30.67 11.11 -9.28
CA ARG A 172 29.71 12.20 -9.16
C ARG A 172 28.63 12.10 -10.23
N ARG A 173 29.04 11.94 -11.50
CA ARG A 173 28.11 11.81 -12.64
C ARG A 173 27.23 10.56 -12.52
N ALA A 174 27.78 9.44 -12.07
CA ALA A 174 27.01 8.22 -11.87
C ALA A 174 25.91 8.40 -10.81
N VAL A 175 26.24 9.00 -9.67
CA VAL A 175 25.28 9.27 -8.59
C VAL A 175 24.20 10.25 -9.05
N LEU A 176 24.57 11.41 -9.59
CA LEU A 176 23.59 12.43 -10.03
C LEU A 176 22.63 11.88 -11.10
N ASN A 177 23.11 11.05 -12.03
CA ASN A 177 22.24 10.43 -13.03
C ASN A 177 21.31 9.37 -12.42
N LEU A 178 21.77 8.65 -11.38
CA LEU A 178 20.92 7.73 -10.63
C LEU A 178 19.82 8.49 -9.88
N GLU A 179 20.15 9.59 -9.22
CA GLU A 179 19.17 10.45 -8.53
C GLU A 179 18.08 10.95 -9.49
N VAL A 180 18.47 11.46 -10.66
CA VAL A 180 17.52 11.85 -11.73
C VAL A 180 16.66 10.66 -12.17
N SER A 181 17.23 9.46 -12.26
CA SER A 181 16.49 8.26 -12.62
C SER A 181 15.47 7.86 -11.55
N LEU A 182 15.85 7.95 -10.28
CA LEU A 182 14.98 7.67 -9.13
C LEU A 182 13.82 8.67 -9.05
N GLN A 183 14.11 9.96 -9.20
CA GLN A 183 13.10 11.04 -9.28
C GLN A 183 12.10 10.79 -10.41
N LYS A 184 12.58 10.33 -11.57
CA LYS A 184 11.72 9.99 -12.73
C LYS A 184 10.98 8.67 -12.59
N ASN A 185 11.03 8.02 -11.43
CA ASN A 185 10.42 6.71 -11.18
C ASN A 185 10.80 5.67 -12.26
N ARG A 186 12.10 5.59 -12.57
CA ARG A 186 12.66 4.55 -13.45
C ARG A 186 13.27 3.45 -12.58
N PRO A 187 12.54 2.36 -12.27
CA PRO A 187 12.96 1.35 -11.29
C PRO A 187 14.12 0.47 -11.78
N ARG A 188 14.49 0.55 -13.05
CA ARG A 188 15.55 -0.24 -13.67
C ARG A 188 16.57 0.70 -14.30
N SER A 189 17.65 0.93 -13.57
CA SER A 189 18.78 1.75 -13.99
C SER A 189 20.04 0.89 -14.05
N LEU A 190 20.91 1.17 -15.01
CA LEU A 190 22.20 0.52 -15.14
C LEU A 190 23.29 1.59 -15.07
N ILE A 191 24.24 1.39 -14.15
CA ILE A 191 25.49 2.14 -14.11
C ILE A 191 26.58 1.19 -14.59
N GLN A 192 27.30 1.58 -15.63
CA GLN A 192 28.43 0.82 -16.14
C GLN A 192 29.70 1.65 -15.92
N MET A 193 30.61 1.11 -15.11
CA MET A 193 31.88 1.74 -14.76
C MET A 193 32.99 0.70 -14.84
N ALA A 194 34.21 1.13 -15.16
CA ALA A 194 35.37 0.24 -15.24
C ALA A 194 35.75 -0.27 -13.82
N THR A 195 36.26 -1.49 -13.73
CA THR A 195 36.76 -2.04 -12.45
C THR A 195 37.81 -1.10 -11.83
N GLY A 196 37.67 -0.79 -10.53
CA GLY A 196 38.58 0.11 -9.81
C GLY A 196 38.27 1.60 -9.92
N SER A 197 37.12 1.98 -10.50
CA SER A 197 36.66 3.39 -10.58
C SER A 197 35.60 3.78 -9.54
N GLY A 198 35.32 2.86 -8.61
CA GLY A 198 34.33 3.01 -7.53
C GLY A 198 35.00 3.31 -6.20
#